data_AF-A0A257HXN1-F1
#
_entry.id   AF-A0A257HXN1-F1
#
_cell.length_a   1.000
_cell.length_b   1.000
_cell.length_c   1.000
_cell.angle_alpha   90.00
_cell.angle_beta   90.00
_cell.angle_gamma   90.00
#
_symmetry.space_group_name_H-M   'P 1'
#
loop_
_entity.id
_entity.type
_entity.pdbx_description
1 polymer ?
#
loop_
_entity_poly.entity_id
_entity_poly.type
_entity_poly.pdbx_seq_one_letter_code
_entity_poly.pdbx_strand_id
1 'polypeptide(L)'
;MGQIIQYLIGVSGFTLFFIWVSKLIITKSFDLGLENYKSSLLKDLEIHKSELSKVSLEHQVKFTKLHDDRAEKIKILYGKVIELESALIFATTVAQGPEYSTDNQRDEECFEKIRSLIRQLDLDRIYFTEETISKFDTIIKESWEISFQMRKVRRFSKAITDFSKIGQEIPLIYYSETDLWSDANERAEKGFKILKEDLANEFRKLLGI
;
A
#
# COMPACT_ATOMS: atom_id res chain seq x y z
N MET A 1 -72.49 60.89 -41.01
CA MET A 1 -71.09 61.19 -40.60
C MET A 1 -70.80 60.80 -39.15
N GLY A 2 -71.54 61.29 -38.14
CA GLY A 2 -71.25 61.00 -36.71
C GLY A 2 -71.28 59.53 -36.29
N GLN A 3 -72.24 58.73 -36.79
CA GLN A 3 -72.35 57.30 -36.43
C GLN A 3 -71.22 56.42 -37.00
N ILE A 4 -70.71 56.75 -38.20
CA ILE A 4 -69.59 56.03 -38.83
C ILE A 4 -68.28 56.31 -38.07
N ILE A 5 -68.09 57.55 -37.61
CA ILE A 5 -66.94 57.95 -36.80
C ILE A 5 -66.97 57.24 -35.43
N GLN A 6 -68.14 57.14 -34.77
CA GLN A 6 -68.27 56.38 -33.52
C GLN A 6 -67.97 54.88 -33.70
N TYR A 7 -68.40 54.27 -34.81
CA TYR A 7 -68.10 52.87 -35.13
C TYR A 7 -66.59 52.65 -35.39
N LEU A 8 -65.94 53.56 -36.12
CA LEU A 8 -64.49 53.50 -36.37
C LEU A 8 -63.66 53.70 -35.09
N ILE A 9 -64.10 54.58 -34.19
CA ILE A 9 -63.46 54.78 -32.87
C ILE A 9 -63.65 53.54 -31.99
N GLY A 10 -64.84 52.92 -32.01
CA GLY A 10 -65.12 51.68 -31.27
C GLY A 10 -64.28 50.49 -31.75
N VAL A 11 -64.16 50.30 -33.07
CA VAL A 11 -63.37 49.21 -33.66
C VAL A 11 -61.87 49.41 -33.44
N SER A 12 -61.35 50.64 -33.55
CA SER A 12 -59.94 50.94 -33.29
C SER A 12 -59.56 50.84 -31.81
N GLY A 13 -60.44 51.23 -30.89
CA GLY A 13 -60.25 51.01 -29.46
C GLY A 13 -60.22 49.51 -29.10
N PHE A 14 -61.09 48.71 -29.71
CA PHE A 14 -61.16 47.27 -29.44
C PHE A 14 -59.92 46.52 -29.97
N THR A 15 -59.40 46.88 -31.14
CA THR A 15 -58.16 46.26 -31.68
C THR A 15 -56.94 46.61 -30.83
N LEU A 16 -56.82 47.85 -30.37
CA LEU A 16 -55.74 48.26 -29.46
C LEU A 16 -55.80 47.51 -28.12
N PHE A 17 -57.01 47.37 -27.55
CA PHE A 17 -57.21 46.58 -26.34
C PHE A 17 -56.85 45.10 -26.56
N PHE A 18 -57.28 44.52 -27.67
CA PHE A 18 -57.00 43.12 -28.00
C PHE A 18 -55.49 42.86 -28.21
N ILE A 19 -54.80 43.78 -28.89
CA ILE A 19 -53.34 43.75 -29.06
C ILE A 19 -52.64 43.83 -27.69
N TRP A 20 -53.12 44.71 -26.80
CA TRP A 20 -52.57 44.86 -25.46
C TRP A 20 -52.76 43.59 -24.61
N VAL A 21 -53.96 43.02 -24.59
CA VAL A 21 -54.25 41.76 -23.88
C VAL A 21 -53.44 40.60 -24.43
N SER A 22 -53.37 40.46 -25.76
CA SER A 22 -52.59 39.39 -26.41
C SER A 22 -51.11 39.51 -26.06
N LYS A 23 -50.55 40.73 -26.12
CA LYS A 23 -49.17 41.00 -25.72
C LYS A 23 -48.95 40.63 -24.25
N LEU A 24 -49.87 40.98 -23.38
CA LEU A 24 -49.78 40.73 -21.94
C LEU A 24 -49.83 39.22 -21.59
N ILE A 25 -50.70 38.46 -22.26
CA ILE A 25 -50.79 36.99 -22.09
C ILE A 25 -49.53 36.31 -22.61
N ILE A 26 -49.02 36.73 -23.77
CA ILE A 26 -47.80 36.18 -24.37
C ILE A 26 -46.61 36.46 -23.46
N THR A 27 -46.40 37.70 -23.02
CA THR A 27 -45.26 38.04 -22.14
C THR A 27 -45.34 37.29 -20.82
N LYS A 28 -46.50 37.24 -20.17
CA LYS A 28 -46.69 36.51 -18.91
C LYS A 28 -46.44 35.01 -19.06
N SER A 29 -46.91 34.39 -20.14
CA SER A 29 -46.71 32.96 -20.40
C SER A 29 -45.25 32.64 -20.70
N PHE A 30 -44.56 33.50 -21.46
CA PHE A 30 -43.13 33.37 -21.73
C PHE A 30 -42.29 33.56 -20.47
N ASP A 31 -42.58 34.57 -19.66
CA ASP A 31 -41.88 34.83 -18.40
C ASP A 31 -42.03 33.65 -17.45
N LEU A 32 -43.23 33.10 -17.30
CA LEU A 32 -43.50 31.93 -16.46
C LEU A 32 -42.80 30.66 -17.01
N GLY A 33 -42.80 30.47 -18.32
CA GLY A 33 -42.08 29.37 -18.97
C GLY A 33 -40.57 29.46 -18.76
N LEU A 34 -40.00 30.65 -18.89
CA LEU A 34 -38.58 30.93 -18.62
C LEU A 34 -38.22 30.72 -17.16
N GLU A 35 -39.06 31.19 -16.24
CA GLU A 35 -38.84 31.04 -14.80
C GLU A 35 -38.89 29.57 -14.39
N ASN A 36 -39.86 28.81 -14.90
CA ASN A 36 -39.96 27.36 -14.66
C ASN A 36 -38.76 26.61 -15.26
N TYR A 37 -38.34 26.94 -16.48
CA TYR A 37 -37.17 26.33 -17.10
C TYR A 37 -35.89 26.64 -16.32
N LYS A 38 -35.69 27.90 -15.92
CA LYS A 38 -34.56 28.32 -15.08
C LYS A 38 -34.57 27.61 -13.73
N SER A 39 -35.74 27.49 -13.09
CA SER A 39 -35.90 26.77 -11.82
C SER A 39 -35.59 25.28 -11.98
N SER A 40 -36.04 24.64 -13.06
CA SER A 40 -35.71 23.23 -13.35
C SER A 40 -34.20 23.07 -13.55
N LEU A 41 -33.59 23.93 -14.34
CA LEU A 41 -32.15 23.87 -14.63
C LEU A 41 -31.31 24.09 -13.37
N LEU A 42 -31.71 25.01 -12.49
CA LEU A 42 -31.04 25.21 -11.19
C LEU A 42 -31.18 23.99 -10.29
N LYS A 43 -32.35 23.37 -10.26
CA LYS A 43 -32.59 22.14 -9.51
C LYS A 43 -31.74 20.98 -10.04
N ASP A 44 -31.69 20.79 -11.35
CA ASP A 44 -30.88 19.75 -11.99
C ASP A 44 -29.39 19.98 -11.75
N LEU A 45 -28.93 21.23 -11.81
CA LEU A 45 -27.55 21.61 -11.49
C LEU A 45 -27.22 21.30 -10.02
N GLU A 46 -28.12 21.63 -9.09
CA GLU A 46 -27.93 21.34 -7.67
C GLU A 46 -27.89 19.83 -7.39
N ILE A 47 -28.75 19.06 -8.04
CA ILE A 47 -28.74 17.59 -7.98
C ILE A 47 -27.39 17.06 -8.48
N HIS A 48 -26.96 17.44 -9.67
CA HIS A 48 -25.68 16.96 -10.22
C HIS A 48 -24.47 17.39 -9.39
N LYS A 49 -24.49 18.60 -8.82
CA LYS A 49 -23.44 19.06 -7.91
C LYS A 49 -23.40 18.23 -6.64
N SER A 50 -24.57 17.89 -6.08
CA SER A 50 -24.68 17.01 -4.92
C SER A 50 -24.19 15.60 -5.23
N GLU A 51 -24.55 15.05 -6.40
CA GLU A 51 -24.07 13.74 -6.86
C GLU A 51 -22.55 13.71 -7.04
N LEU A 52 -21.97 14.70 -7.72
CA LEU A 52 -20.53 14.84 -7.87
C LEU A 52 -19.81 14.94 -6.52
N SER A 53 -20.35 15.73 -5.59
CA SER A 53 -19.80 15.86 -4.24
C SER A 53 -19.84 14.54 -3.49
N LYS A 54 -20.93 13.77 -3.61
CA LYS A 54 -21.07 12.45 -2.99
C LYS A 54 -20.07 11.46 -3.58
N VAL A 55 -19.97 11.38 -4.89
CA VAL A 55 -19.02 10.50 -5.59
C VAL A 55 -17.58 10.86 -5.21
N SER A 56 -17.24 12.15 -5.20
CA SER A 56 -15.91 12.62 -4.78
C SER A 56 -15.59 12.22 -3.33
N LEU A 57 -16.55 12.37 -2.41
CA LEU A 57 -16.38 11.96 -1.02
C LEU A 57 -16.20 10.44 -0.90
N GLU A 58 -16.99 9.64 -1.62
CA GLU A 58 -16.85 8.19 -1.63
C GLU A 58 -15.48 7.74 -2.14
N HIS A 59 -14.98 8.37 -3.20
CA HIS A 59 -13.63 8.11 -3.71
C HIS A 59 -12.57 8.49 -2.70
N GLN A 60 -12.69 9.65 -2.04
CA GLN A 60 -11.77 10.07 -1.00
C GLN A 60 -11.73 9.09 0.16
N VAL A 61 -12.89 8.65 0.67
CA VAL A 61 -12.98 7.67 1.76
C VAL A 61 -12.36 6.33 1.37
N LYS A 62 -12.68 5.81 0.17
CA LYS A 62 -12.09 4.56 -0.34
C LYS A 62 -10.58 4.65 -0.49
N PHE A 63 -10.10 5.79 -0.99
CA PHE A 63 -8.68 6.05 -1.17
C PHE A 63 -7.95 6.11 0.18
N THR A 64 -8.46 6.90 1.13
CA THR A 64 -7.91 6.95 2.50
C THR A 64 -7.86 5.57 3.13
N LYS A 65 -8.95 4.80 3.04
CA LYS A 65 -8.98 3.44 3.58
C LYS A 65 -7.92 2.53 2.95
N LEU A 66 -7.75 2.58 1.63
CA LEU A 66 -6.73 1.77 0.94
C LEU A 66 -5.31 2.16 1.37
N HIS A 67 -5.07 3.46 1.59
CA HIS A 67 -3.80 3.97 2.10
C HIS A 67 -3.53 3.49 3.54
N ASP A 68 -4.54 3.54 4.41
CA ASP A 68 -4.46 3.04 5.79
C ASP A 68 -4.18 1.54 5.82
N ASP A 69 -4.91 0.76 5.02
CA ASP A 69 -4.74 -0.68 4.89
C ASP A 69 -3.31 -1.02 4.42
N ARG A 70 -2.80 -0.32 3.39
CA ARG A 70 -1.42 -0.50 2.90
C ARG A 70 -0.38 -0.12 3.95
N ALA A 71 -0.58 0.98 4.67
CA ALA A 71 0.34 1.43 5.73
C ALA A 71 0.46 0.37 6.83
N GLU A 72 -0.67 -0.23 7.24
CA GLU A 72 -0.65 -1.32 8.22
C GLU A 72 0.08 -2.55 7.68
N LYS A 73 -0.10 -2.91 6.40
CA LYS A 73 0.65 -4.03 5.80
C LYS A 73 2.16 -3.80 5.78
N ILE A 74 2.59 -2.59 5.41
CA ILE A 74 4.02 -2.22 5.44
C ILE A 74 4.57 -2.37 6.86
N LYS A 75 3.85 -1.87 7.87
CA LYS A 75 4.27 -1.95 9.27
C LYS A 75 4.43 -3.41 9.74
N ILE A 76 3.46 -4.28 9.41
CA ILE A 76 3.51 -5.70 9.76
C ILE A 76 4.74 -6.37 9.12
N LEU A 77 4.94 -6.19 7.80
CA LEU A 77 6.06 -6.79 7.09
C LEU A 77 7.40 -6.23 7.58
N TYR A 78 7.49 -4.93 7.82
CA TYR A 78 8.68 -4.30 8.39
C TYR A 78 9.06 -4.92 9.75
N GLY A 79 8.08 -5.16 10.62
CA GLY A 79 8.30 -5.89 11.88
C GLY A 79 8.84 -7.30 11.64
N LYS A 80 8.29 -8.04 10.67
CA LYS A 80 8.76 -9.39 10.32
C LYS A 80 10.18 -9.40 9.75
N VAL A 81 10.56 -8.38 8.98
CA VAL A 81 11.92 -8.20 8.48
C VAL A 81 12.91 -8.00 9.64
N ILE A 82 12.55 -7.18 10.65
CA ILE A 82 13.38 -6.98 11.84
C ILE A 82 13.51 -8.28 12.66
N GLU A 83 12.41 -9.01 12.85
CA GLU A 83 12.45 -10.30 13.56
C GLU A 83 13.39 -11.30 12.87
N LEU A 84 13.34 -11.37 11.53
CA LEU A 84 14.21 -12.24 10.74
C LEU A 84 15.67 -11.82 10.82
N GLU A 85 15.97 -10.53 10.62
CA GLU A 85 17.31 -9.98 10.74
C GLU A 85 17.91 -10.29 12.12
N SER A 86 17.14 -10.06 13.18
CA SER A 86 17.58 -10.33 14.56
C SER A 86 17.90 -11.81 14.78
N ALA A 87 17.06 -12.71 14.25
CA ALA A 87 17.30 -14.16 14.32
C ALA A 87 18.55 -14.58 13.56
N LEU A 88 18.78 -14.01 12.36
CA LEU A 88 19.99 -14.30 11.57
C LEU A 88 21.25 -13.79 12.26
N ILE A 89 21.25 -12.54 12.75
CA ILE A 89 22.37 -11.99 13.52
C ILE A 89 22.66 -12.86 14.74
N PHE A 90 21.62 -13.28 15.47
CA PHE A 90 21.79 -14.19 16.60
C PHE A 90 22.40 -15.54 16.16
N ALA A 91 21.99 -16.08 15.01
CA ALA A 91 22.56 -17.32 14.48
C ALA A 91 23.99 -17.16 13.96
N THR A 92 24.43 -15.96 13.59
CA THR A 92 25.75 -15.65 13.01
C THR A 92 26.71 -14.93 13.95
N THR A 93 26.29 -14.55 15.16
CA THR A 93 27.16 -13.83 16.12
C THR A 93 28.39 -14.69 16.46
N VAL A 94 29.60 -14.14 16.47
CA VAL A 94 30.84 -14.87 16.78
C VAL A 94 30.93 -15.22 18.27
N ALA A 95 31.73 -16.23 18.63
CA ALA A 95 32.08 -16.61 20.01
C ALA A 95 30.91 -17.14 20.86
N GLN A 96 30.17 -18.11 20.32
CA GLN A 96 28.96 -18.66 20.96
C GLN A 96 29.19 -19.80 21.97
N GLY A 97 30.44 -20.06 22.34
CA GLY A 97 30.78 -21.14 23.29
C GLY A 97 30.69 -22.54 22.70
N PRO A 98 31.07 -23.57 23.47
CA PRO A 98 31.11 -24.97 23.01
C PRO A 98 29.73 -25.57 22.71
N GLU A 99 28.67 -25.08 23.35
CA GLU A 99 27.29 -25.55 23.19
C GLU A 99 26.74 -25.27 21.79
N TYR A 100 27.29 -24.28 21.09
CA TYR A 100 26.87 -23.84 19.76
C TYR A 100 26.83 -24.97 18.72
N SER A 101 27.80 -25.88 18.77
CA SER A 101 27.89 -27.02 17.84
C SER A 101 26.69 -27.98 17.93
N THR A 102 25.90 -27.90 19.00
CA THR A 102 24.71 -28.71 19.27
C THR A 102 23.41 -27.91 19.35
N ASP A 103 23.48 -26.59 19.22
CA ASP A 103 22.34 -25.69 19.30
C ASP A 103 21.57 -25.68 17.96
N ASN A 104 20.56 -26.53 17.88
CA ASN A 104 19.62 -26.57 16.76
C ASN A 104 18.51 -25.50 16.88
N GLN A 105 18.35 -24.88 18.05
CA GLN A 105 17.25 -23.95 18.30
C GLN A 105 17.41 -22.69 17.43
N ARG A 106 18.63 -22.20 17.27
CA ARG A 106 18.93 -21.05 16.39
C ARG A 106 18.56 -21.30 14.94
N ASP A 107 18.88 -22.49 14.45
CA ASP A 107 18.49 -22.93 13.11
C ASP A 107 16.97 -22.89 12.94
N GLU A 108 16.27 -23.54 13.86
CA GLU A 108 14.81 -23.63 13.86
C GLU A 108 14.16 -22.25 13.92
N GLU A 109 14.67 -21.37 14.77
CA GLU A 109 14.19 -19.99 14.90
C GLU A 109 14.36 -19.22 13.59
N CYS A 110 15.52 -19.26 12.94
CA CYS A 110 15.72 -18.64 11.63
C CYS A 110 14.71 -19.16 10.59
N PHE A 111 14.54 -20.48 10.49
CA PHE A 111 13.60 -21.05 9.52
C PHE A 111 12.15 -20.68 9.80
N GLU A 112 11.74 -20.64 11.07
CA GLU A 112 10.41 -20.18 11.45
C GLU A 112 10.19 -18.70 11.10
N LYS A 113 11.18 -17.82 11.33
CA LYS A 113 11.07 -16.41 10.93
C LYS A 113 11.02 -16.24 9.42
N ILE A 114 11.81 -16.98 8.65
CA ILE A 114 11.77 -16.96 7.19
C ILE A 114 10.38 -17.40 6.69
N ARG A 115 9.86 -18.53 7.18
CA ARG A 115 8.52 -19.03 6.81
C ARG A 115 7.43 -18.05 7.19
N SER A 116 7.52 -17.45 8.39
CA SER A 116 6.57 -16.45 8.84
C SER A 116 6.55 -15.22 7.94
N LEU A 117 7.71 -14.76 7.47
CA LEU A 117 7.81 -13.64 6.54
C LEU A 117 7.18 -13.99 5.19
N ILE A 118 7.54 -15.15 4.61
CA ILE A 118 6.97 -15.64 3.34
C ILE A 118 5.44 -15.69 3.41
N ARG A 119 4.90 -16.34 4.45
CA ARG A 119 3.44 -16.48 4.61
C ARG A 119 2.75 -15.11 4.69
N GLN A 120 3.35 -14.15 5.39
CA GLN A 120 2.78 -12.82 5.49
C GLN A 120 2.87 -12.07 4.16
N LEU A 121 4.00 -12.17 3.46
CA LEU A 121 4.21 -11.55 2.16
C LEU A 121 3.22 -12.07 1.12
N ASP A 122 2.97 -13.37 1.08
CA ASP A 122 2.00 -13.97 0.15
C ASP A 122 0.58 -13.45 0.38
N LEU A 123 0.18 -13.24 1.64
CA LEU A 123 -1.12 -12.69 1.99
C LEU A 123 -1.27 -11.22 1.60
N ASP A 124 -0.19 -10.44 1.78
CA ASP A 124 -0.22 -9.00 1.57
C ASP A 124 0.32 -8.56 0.19
N ARG A 125 0.71 -9.50 -0.68
CA ARG A 125 1.37 -9.24 -1.97
C ARG A 125 0.66 -8.20 -2.84
N ILE A 126 -0.67 -8.22 -2.84
CA ILE A 126 -1.52 -7.32 -3.65
C ILE A 126 -1.36 -5.83 -3.30
N TYR A 127 -0.82 -5.51 -2.11
CA TYR A 127 -0.63 -4.14 -1.64
C TYR A 127 0.70 -3.53 -2.08
N PHE A 128 1.58 -4.32 -2.72
CA PHE A 128 2.95 -3.93 -3.04
C PHE A 128 3.22 -3.97 -4.54
N THR A 129 4.24 -3.21 -4.95
CA THR A 129 4.75 -3.23 -6.32
C THR A 129 5.62 -4.47 -6.55
N GLU A 130 5.69 -4.96 -7.79
CA GLU A 130 6.58 -6.09 -8.13
C GLU A 130 8.05 -5.80 -7.78
N GLU A 131 8.50 -4.54 -7.86
CA GLU A 131 9.84 -4.14 -7.41
C GLU A 131 10.04 -4.45 -5.92
N THR A 132 9.08 -4.08 -5.08
CA THR A 132 9.14 -4.31 -3.63
C THR A 132 9.14 -5.81 -3.34
N ILE A 133 8.27 -6.57 -4.02
CA ILE A 133 8.21 -8.03 -3.88
C ILE A 133 9.55 -8.67 -4.27
N SER A 134 10.16 -8.25 -5.37
CA SER A 134 11.46 -8.77 -5.79
C SER A 134 12.55 -8.54 -4.74
N LYS A 135 12.53 -7.42 -4.01
CA LYS A 135 13.48 -7.16 -2.92
C LYS A 135 13.26 -8.12 -1.74
N PHE A 136 12.00 -8.41 -1.39
CA PHE A 136 11.70 -9.43 -0.40
C PHE A 136 12.19 -10.81 -0.84
N ASP A 137 11.96 -11.20 -2.10
CA ASP A 137 12.40 -12.49 -2.63
C ASP A 137 13.94 -12.64 -2.55
N THR A 138 14.68 -11.58 -2.87
CA THR A 138 16.14 -11.53 -2.70
C THR A 138 16.53 -11.77 -1.24
N ILE A 139 15.94 -11.04 -0.31
CA ILE A 139 16.23 -11.17 1.13
C ILE A 139 15.86 -12.55 1.67
N ILE A 140 14.72 -13.10 1.26
CA ILE A 140 14.28 -14.43 1.66
C ILE A 140 15.28 -15.48 1.18
N LYS A 141 15.73 -15.39 -0.08
CA LYS A 141 16.74 -16.30 -0.64
C LYS A 141 18.05 -16.20 0.12
N GLU A 142 18.56 -14.98 0.34
CA GLU A 142 19.79 -14.77 1.10
C GLU A 142 19.69 -15.30 2.54
N SER A 143 18.53 -15.12 3.18
CA SER A 143 18.27 -15.64 4.53
C SER A 143 18.33 -17.16 4.60
N TRP A 144 17.78 -17.85 3.60
CA TRP A 144 17.90 -19.30 3.48
C TRP A 144 19.37 -19.72 3.33
N GLU A 145 20.12 -19.06 2.45
CA GLU A 145 21.54 -19.35 2.22
C GLU A 145 22.36 -19.18 3.51
N ILE A 146 22.19 -18.06 4.22
CA ILE A 146 22.85 -17.80 5.52
C ILE A 146 22.50 -18.91 6.52
N SER A 147 21.22 -19.25 6.66
CA SER A 147 20.77 -20.28 7.60
C SER A 147 21.37 -21.66 7.28
N PHE A 148 21.43 -22.04 6.00
CA PHE A 148 22.07 -23.29 5.59
C PHE A 148 23.58 -23.28 5.80
N GLN A 149 24.24 -22.15 5.55
CA GLN A 149 25.67 -21.95 5.81
C GLN A 149 25.98 -22.12 7.29
N MET A 150 25.19 -21.51 8.18
CA MET A 150 25.38 -21.65 9.63
C MET A 150 25.12 -23.07 10.13
N ARG A 151 24.13 -23.78 9.58
CA ARG A 151 23.93 -25.20 9.85
C ARG A 151 25.14 -26.05 9.45
N LYS A 152 25.78 -25.73 8.32
CA LYS A 152 27.00 -26.41 7.86
C LYS A 152 28.17 -26.12 8.80
N VAL A 153 28.37 -24.86 9.18
CA VAL A 153 29.36 -24.42 10.18
C VAL A 153 29.20 -25.21 11.48
N ARG A 154 27.99 -25.28 12.05
CA ARG A 154 27.73 -26.07 13.29
C ARG A 154 28.10 -27.54 13.15
N ARG A 155 27.76 -28.18 12.02
CA ARG A 155 28.11 -29.58 11.75
C ARG A 155 29.62 -29.79 11.66
N PHE A 156 30.35 -28.84 11.07
CA PHE A 156 31.81 -28.87 10.99
C PHE A 156 32.43 -28.69 12.37
N SER A 157 31.95 -27.72 13.15
CA SER A 157 32.37 -27.48 14.53
C SER A 157 32.21 -28.72 15.41
N LYS A 158 31.08 -29.42 15.28
CA LYS A 158 30.82 -30.69 15.97
C LYS A 158 31.83 -31.76 15.56
N ALA A 159 32.07 -31.93 14.27
CA ALA A 159 33.03 -32.90 13.76
C ALA A 159 34.47 -32.61 14.26
N ILE A 160 34.91 -31.34 14.22
CA ILE A 160 36.21 -30.91 14.78
C ILE A 160 36.32 -31.28 16.25
N THR A 161 35.27 -31.03 17.02
CA THR A 161 35.20 -31.37 18.45
C THR A 161 35.32 -32.87 18.66
N ASP A 162 34.64 -33.67 17.84
CA ASP A 162 34.68 -35.13 17.93
C ASP A 162 36.05 -35.70 17.54
N PHE A 163 36.69 -35.20 16.46
CA PHE A 163 38.06 -35.57 16.07
C PHE A 163 39.08 -35.22 17.16
N SER A 164 38.96 -34.03 17.75
CA SER A 164 39.84 -33.57 18.82
C SER A 164 39.74 -34.46 20.06
N LYS A 165 38.53 -34.93 20.42
CA LYS A 165 38.31 -35.85 21.55
C LYS A 165 38.97 -37.21 21.37
N ILE A 166 39.02 -37.72 20.13
CA ILE A 166 39.63 -39.01 19.81
C ILE A 166 41.11 -38.90 19.41
N GLY A 167 41.70 -37.71 19.46
CA GLY A 167 43.11 -37.46 19.15
C GLY A 167 43.47 -37.67 17.67
N GLN A 168 42.50 -37.55 16.76
CA GLN A 168 42.73 -37.67 15.32
C GLN A 168 43.03 -36.31 14.70
N GLU A 169 43.80 -36.31 13.60
CA GLU A 169 44.06 -35.11 12.82
C GLU A 169 42.77 -34.59 12.18
N ILE A 170 42.53 -33.29 12.31
CA ILE A 170 41.35 -32.63 11.74
C ILE A 170 41.55 -32.49 10.23
N PRO A 171 40.65 -33.03 9.39
CA PRO A 171 40.74 -32.87 7.94
C PRO A 171 40.71 -31.40 7.48
N LEU A 172 41.51 -31.06 6.46
CA LEU A 172 41.66 -29.69 5.93
C LEU A 172 40.34 -29.01 5.54
N ILE A 173 39.32 -29.77 5.13
CA ILE A 173 38.00 -29.25 4.75
C ILE A 173 37.31 -28.47 5.87
N TYR A 174 37.60 -28.79 7.14
CA TYR A 174 36.96 -28.18 8.29
C TYR A 174 37.55 -26.81 8.69
N TYR A 175 38.74 -26.46 8.21
CA TYR A 175 39.37 -25.16 8.53
C TYR A 175 38.70 -23.97 7.82
N SER A 176 37.84 -24.22 6.83
CA SER A 176 37.05 -23.17 6.15
C SER A 176 35.86 -22.64 6.96
N GLU A 177 35.61 -23.19 8.15
CA GLU A 177 34.47 -22.83 9.00
C GLU A 177 34.45 -21.34 9.37
N THR A 178 35.60 -20.78 9.75
CA THR A 178 35.71 -19.39 10.22
C THR A 178 35.35 -18.39 9.12
N ASP A 179 35.79 -18.65 7.88
CA ASP A 179 35.49 -17.79 6.73
C ASP A 179 34.00 -17.82 6.39
N LEU A 180 33.40 -19.01 6.40
CA LEU A 180 31.96 -19.18 6.21
C LEU A 180 31.15 -18.47 7.31
N TRP A 181 31.61 -18.51 8.55
CA TRP A 181 30.93 -17.82 9.63
C TRP A 181 31.02 -16.29 9.44
N SER A 182 32.22 -15.77 9.20
CA SER A 182 32.43 -14.32 9.02
C SER A 182 31.61 -13.75 7.86
N ASP A 183 31.59 -14.45 6.72
CA ASP A 183 30.77 -14.07 5.55
C ASP A 183 29.28 -14.04 5.90
N ALA A 184 28.78 -15.08 6.57
CA ALA A 184 27.39 -15.15 6.96
C ALA A 184 26.98 -14.02 7.91
N ASN A 185 27.86 -13.66 8.87
CA ASN A 185 27.61 -12.56 9.79
C ASN A 185 27.55 -11.21 9.09
N GLU A 186 28.53 -10.92 8.22
CA GLU A 186 28.55 -9.68 7.46
C GLU A 186 27.30 -9.52 6.57
N ARG A 187 26.89 -10.61 5.91
CA ARG A 187 25.68 -10.63 5.08
C ARG A 187 24.41 -10.43 5.92
N ALA A 188 24.30 -11.05 7.09
CA ALA A 188 23.17 -10.88 7.99
C ALA A 188 23.03 -9.43 8.48
N GLU A 189 24.14 -8.76 8.81
CA GLU A 189 24.14 -7.37 9.29
C GLU A 189 23.79 -6.35 8.20
N LYS A 190 24.22 -6.60 6.95
CA LYS A 190 24.12 -5.62 5.87
C LYS A 190 22.94 -5.85 4.94
N GLY A 191 22.54 -7.11 4.71
CA GLY A 191 21.58 -7.48 3.67
C GLY A 191 20.22 -6.78 3.82
N PHE A 192 19.78 -6.58 5.06
CA PHE A 192 18.43 -6.06 5.35
C PHE A 192 18.29 -4.55 5.30
N LYS A 193 19.41 -3.81 5.27
CA LYS A 193 19.40 -2.35 5.42
C LYS A 193 18.56 -1.66 4.34
N ILE A 194 18.78 -2.01 3.08
CA ILE A 194 18.11 -1.39 1.93
C ILE A 194 16.60 -1.64 1.99
N LEU A 195 16.17 -2.89 2.17
CA LEU A 195 14.75 -3.24 2.25
C LEU A 195 14.04 -2.51 3.40
N LYS A 196 14.67 -2.44 4.59
CA LYS A 196 14.12 -1.70 5.73
C LYS A 196 13.98 -0.21 5.43
N GLU A 197 14.99 0.40 4.84
CA GLU A 197 14.95 1.83 4.49
C GLU A 197 13.85 2.12 3.46
N ASP A 198 13.70 1.27 2.45
CA ASP A 198 12.66 1.39 1.43
C ASP A 198 11.26 1.28 2.02
N LEU A 199 10.99 0.27 2.85
CA LEU A 199 9.70 0.09 3.52
C LEU A 199 9.39 1.26 4.46
N ALA A 200 10.37 1.73 5.23
CA ALA A 200 10.20 2.88 6.10
C ALA A 200 9.89 4.16 5.31
N ASN A 201 10.55 4.35 4.17
CA ASN A 201 10.30 5.50 3.30
C ASN A 201 8.92 5.41 2.61
N GLU A 202 8.50 4.22 2.20
CA GLU A 202 7.17 3.99 1.66
C GLU A 202 6.10 4.30 2.69
N PHE A 203 6.28 3.83 3.94
CA PHE A 203 5.39 4.15 5.05
C PHE A 203 5.30 5.65 5.32
N ARG A 204 6.43 6.35 5.39
CA ARG A 204 6.47 7.82 5.60
C ARG A 204 5.75 8.59 4.50
N LYS A 205 5.95 8.18 3.23
CA LYS A 205 5.23 8.76 2.08
C LYS A 205 3.72 8.61 2.21
N LEU A 206 3.23 7.47 2.70
CA LEU A 206 1.78 7.26 2.94
C LEU A 206 1.25 8.18 4.06
N LEU A 207 2.08 8.50 5.06
CA LEU A 207 1.75 9.44 6.13
C LEU A 207 1.89 10.92 5.71
N GLY A 208 2.48 11.20 4.55
CA GLY A 208 2.75 12.57 4.08
C GLY A 208 3.94 13.25 4.77
N ILE A 209 4.92 12.47 5.25
CA ILE A 209 6.17 12.93 5.89
C ILE A 209 7.36 12.76 4.95
#